data_AF-A0A556PQX0-F1
#
_entry.id   AF-A0A556PQX0-F1
#
_cell.length_a   1.000
_cell.length_b   1.000
_cell.length_c   1.000
_cell.angle_alpha   90.00
_cell.angle_beta   90.00
_cell.angle_gamma   90.00
#
_symmetry.space_group_name_H-M   'P 1'
#
loop_
_entity.id
_entity.type
_entity.pdbx_description
1 polymer ?
#
loop_
_entity_poly.entity_id
_entity_poly.type
_entity_poly.pdbx_seq_one_letter_code
_entity_poly.pdbx_strand_id
1 'polypeptide(L)'
;MKSIELNKVQDYLDQWTNKPVYVHVETTNGAYAKHFDANAYNVGAYVRNAQITYTQGKIVEQEGAYRVGLKHEIGWIYAEGLTDFEFNENNQLLMAGHDADGRLMVAMQLSETPFNY
;
A
#
# COMPACT_ATOMS: atom_id res chain seq x y z
N MET A 1 2.77 1.28 -13.06
CA MET A 1 3.60 1.67 -11.90
C MET A 1 5.06 1.86 -12.27
N LYS A 2 5.77 2.68 -11.48
CA LYS A 2 7.21 2.97 -11.59
C LYS A 2 7.84 2.94 -10.20
N SER A 3 9.17 2.87 -10.11
CA SER A 3 9.87 2.87 -8.82
C SER A 3 9.50 4.07 -7.95
N ILE A 4 9.36 3.85 -6.64
CA ILE A 4 9.02 4.89 -5.67
C ILE A 4 10.01 6.05 -5.72
N GLU A 5 9.45 7.25 -5.83
CA GLU A 5 10.16 8.50 -5.65
C GLU A 5 9.76 9.05 -4.27
N LEU A 6 10.61 8.84 -3.25
CA LEU A 6 10.27 9.09 -1.83
C LEU A 6 9.58 10.44 -1.60
N ASN A 7 10.15 11.53 -2.13
CA ASN A 7 9.59 12.87 -1.94
C ASN A 7 8.22 13.03 -2.59
N LYS A 8 8.01 12.50 -3.82
CA LYS A 8 6.71 12.59 -4.49
C LYS A 8 5.63 11.81 -3.75
N VAL A 9 5.97 10.60 -3.28
CA VAL A 9 5.01 9.81 -2.50
C VAL A 9 4.70 10.51 -1.18
N GLN A 10 5.70 11.10 -0.52
CA GLN A 10 5.46 11.92 0.68
C GLN A 10 4.51 13.10 0.38
N ASP A 11 4.70 13.82 -0.72
CA ASP A 11 3.82 14.93 -1.11
C ASP A 11 2.35 14.47 -1.30
N TYR A 12 2.14 13.29 -1.91
CA TYR A 12 0.81 12.69 -2.06
C TYR A 12 0.19 12.20 -0.74
N LEU A 13 1.01 11.79 0.22
CA LEU A 13 0.52 11.48 1.57
C LEU A 13 0.15 12.77 2.32
N ASP A 14 0.92 13.83 2.14
CA ASP A 14 0.71 15.09 2.86
C ASP A 14 -0.57 15.80 2.39
N GLN A 15 -0.88 15.79 1.08
CA GLN A 15 -2.08 16.45 0.52
C GLN A 15 -3.43 15.95 1.07
N TRP A 16 -3.48 14.73 1.60
CA TRP A 16 -4.70 14.12 2.15
C TRP A 16 -4.71 14.02 3.68
N THR A 17 -3.70 14.58 4.35
CA THR A 17 -3.69 14.68 5.82
C THR A 17 -4.91 15.46 6.31
N ASN A 18 -5.54 14.96 7.37
CA ASN A 18 -6.76 15.50 7.97
C ASN A 18 -7.99 15.52 7.05
N LYS A 19 -8.00 14.72 5.97
CA LYS A 19 -9.16 14.49 5.11
C LYS A 19 -9.62 13.03 5.19
N PRO A 20 -10.94 12.75 5.05
CA PRO A 20 -11.41 11.39 4.89
C PRO A 20 -10.88 10.80 3.57
N VAL A 21 -10.27 9.62 3.66
CA VAL A 21 -9.79 8.85 2.50
C VAL A 21 -10.18 7.39 2.63
N TYR A 22 -10.32 6.72 1.50
CA TYR A 22 -10.47 5.27 1.41
C TYR A 22 -9.09 4.64 1.25
N VAL A 23 -8.80 3.69 2.12
CA VAL A 23 -7.55 2.92 2.11
C VAL A 23 -7.86 1.48 1.72
N HIS A 24 -7.02 0.96 0.84
CA HIS A 24 -6.93 -0.46 0.54
C HIS A 24 -5.54 -0.96 0.95
N VAL A 25 -5.50 -2.05 1.70
CA VAL A 25 -4.27 -2.77 2.04
C VAL A 25 -4.48 -4.23 1.73
N GLU A 26 -3.56 -4.80 0.98
CA GLU A 26 -3.52 -6.22 0.70
C GLU A 26 -2.11 -6.74 0.94
N THR A 27 -1.99 -7.86 1.63
CA THR A 27 -0.77 -8.65 1.64
C THR A 27 -1.10 -10.05 1.18
N THR A 28 -0.20 -10.62 0.41
CA THR A 28 -0.27 -12.02 0.02
C THR A 28 1.09 -12.63 0.26
N ASN A 29 1.12 -13.66 1.10
CA ASN A 29 2.30 -14.50 1.23
C ASN A 29 2.32 -15.60 0.15
N GLY A 30 1.44 -15.46 -0.85
CA GLY A 30 1.37 -16.32 -2.01
C GLY A 30 -0.04 -16.83 -2.25
N ALA A 31 -0.76 -16.20 -3.16
CA ALA A 31 -1.58 -16.97 -4.11
C ALA A 31 -0.70 -17.98 -4.87
N TYR A 32 0.61 -17.74 -4.92
CA TYR A 32 1.63 -18.50 -5.64
C TYR A 32 2.56 -19.34 -4.77
N ALA A 33 2.43 -19.33 -3.43
CA ALA A 33 3.30 -20.15 -2.58
C ALA A 33 3.12 -21.65 -2.91
N LYS A 34 1.89 -22.05 -3.26
CA LYS A 34 1.56 -23.39 -3.77
C LYS A 34 2.19 -23.76 -5.12
N HIS A 35 2.62 -22.80 -5.93
CA HIS A 35 3.35 -23.09 -7.16
C HIS A 35 4.79 -23.53 -6.89
N PHE A 36 5.37 -23.12 -5.76
CA PHE A 36 6.74 -23.48 -5.38
C PHE A 36 6.80 -24.59 -4.33
N ASP A 37 5.82 -24.68 -3.44
CA ASP A 37 5.66 -25.77 -2.49
C ASP A 37 4.18 -26.06 -2.23
N ALA A 38 3.73 -27.27 -2.59
CA ALA A 38 2.35 -27.70 -2.41
C ALA A 38 1.89 -27.67 -0.93
N ASN A 39 2.82 -27.61 0.03
CA ASN A 39 2.56 -27.51 1.46
C ASN A 39 2.55 -26.08 1.99
N ALA A 40 2.82 -25.07 1.15
CA ALA A 40 2.80 -23.69 1.59
C ALA A 40 1.39 -23.19 1.89
N TYR A 41 1.26 -22.45 2.99
CA TYR A 41 0.00 -21.85 3.41
C TYR A 41 -0.24 -20.53 2.67
N ASN A 42 -1.38 -20.43 1.98
CA ASN A 42 -1.82 -19.15 1.41
C ASN A 42 -2.38 -18.29 2.55
N VAL A 43 -1.55 -17.38 3.07
CA VAL A 43 -1.91 -16.45 4.14
C VAL A 43 -1.84 -15.03 3.57
N GLY A 44 -2.78 -14.20 3.96
CA GLY A 44 -2.83 -12.80 3.54
C GLY A 44 -3.78 -12.00 4.42
N ALA A 45 -3.72 -10.68 4.27
CA ALA A 45 -4.68 -9.76 4.85
C ALA A 45 -5.28 -8.93 3.72
N TYR A 46 -6.57 -8.62 3.83
CA TYR A 46 -7.27 -7.84 2.83
C TYR A 46 -8.20 -6.85 3.50
N VAL A 47 -8.01 -5.58 3.20
CA VAL A 47 -8.87 -4.48 3.62
C VAL A 47 -9.13 -3.65 2.37
N ARG A 48 -10.40 -3.39 2.04
CA ARG A 48 -10.78 -2.53 0.92
C ARG A 48 -11.81 -1.52 1.37
N ASN A 49 -11.68 -0.29 0.88
CA ASN A 49 -12.57 0.83 1.18
C ASN A 49 -12.74 1.08 2.69
N ALA A 50 -11.68 0.84 3.48
CA ALA A 50 -11.65 1.32 4.85
C ALA A 50 -11.51 2.84 4.82
N GLN A 51 -12.56 3.54 5.25
CA GLN A 51 -12.52 4.99 5.34
C GLN A 51 -11.82 5.41 6.64
N ILE A 52 -10.76 6.20 6.52
CA ILE A 52 -10.04 6.76 7.67
C ILE A 52 -9.76 8.24 7.45
N THR A 53 -9.46 8.95 8.54
CA THR A 53 -8.82 10.26 8.51
C THR A 53 -7.51 10.16 9.26
N TYR A 54 -6.38 10.29 8.57
CA TYR A 54 -5.07 10.24 9.18
C TYR A 54 -4.51 11.64 9.44
N THR A 55 -3.80 11.79 10.55
CA THR A 55 -3.15 13.03 10.99
C THR A 55 -1.70 13.11 10.53
N GLN A 56 -1.10 11.98 10.13
CA GLN A 56 0.24 11.93 9.58
C GLN A 56 0.38 10.72 8.65
N GLY A 57 0.77 10.97 7.40
CA GLY A 57 1.29 9.94 6.50
C GLY A 57 2.82 10.05 6.43
N LYS A 58 3.53 8.93 6.52
CA LYS A 58 4.99 8.92 6.42
C LYS A 58 5.47 7.76 5.58
N ILE A 59 6.33 8.06 4.61
CA ILE A 59 7.13 7.07 3.89
C ILE A 59 8.58 7.12 4.37
N VAL A 60 9.18 5.96 4.56
CA VAL A 60 10.60 5.78 4.89
C VAL A 60 11.19 4.65 4.04
N GLU A 61 12.46 4.79 3.69
CA GLU A 61 13.22 3.71 3.06
C GLU A 61 13.69 2.71 4.11
N GLN A 62 13.61 1.41 3.80
CA GLN A 62 14.02 0.30 4.64
C GLN A 62 14.51 -0.84 3.74
N GLU A 63 15.80 -1.18 3.85
CA GLU A 63 16.42 -2.34 3.19
C GLU A 63 16.19 -2.44 1.66
N GLY A 64 16.22 -1.29 0.96
CA GLY A 64 16.01 -1.25 -0.49
C GLY A 64 14.56 -1.30 -0.95
N ALA A 65 13.61 -1.29 0.00
CA ALA A 65 12.20 -1.05 -0.22
C ALA A 65 11.72 0.12 0.64
N TYR A 66 10.41 0.37 0.63
CA TYR A 66 9.78 1.43 1.39
C TYR A 66 8.71 0.89 2.34
N ARG A 67 8.55 1.61 3.45
CA ARG A 67 7.46 1.44 4.40
C ARG A 67 6.63 2.70 4.44
N VAL A 68 5.33 2.56 4.32
CA VAL A 68 4.36 3.66 4.47
C VAL A 68 3.53 3.41 5.72
N GLY A 69 3.40 4.43 6.56
CA GLY A 69 2.55 4.42 7.75
C GLY A 69 1.58 5.59 7.75
N LEU A 70 0.34 5.32 8.13
CA LEU A 70 -0.75 6.29 8.30
C LEU A 70 -1.19 6.29 9.76
N LYS A 71 -0.94 7.39 10.47
CA LYS A 71 -1.41 7.60 11.85
C LYS A 71 -2.82 8.17 11.84
N HIS A 72 -3.81 7.45 12.35
CA HIS A 72 -5.16 7.98 12.56
C HIS A 72 -5.49 8.10 14.06
N GLU A 73 -6.67 8.59 14.39
CA GLU A 73 -7.05 9.00 15.76
C GLU A 73 -6.76 7.94 16.84
N ILE A 74 -7.07 6.68 16.57
CA ILE A 74 -6.97 5.57 17.55
C ILE A 74 -5.93 4.51 17.18
N GLY A 75 -5.10 4.74 16.15
CA GLY A 75 -4.24 3.69 15.64
C GLY A 75 -3.41 4.05 14.42
N TRP A 76 -2.91 2.99 13.76
CA TRP A 76 -2.00 3.07 12.63
C TRP A 76 -2.37 2.03 11.59
N ILE A 77 -2.20 2.40 10.31
CA ILE A 77 -2.13 1.45 9.20
C ILE A 77 -0.71 1.52 8.66
N TYR A 78 -0.05 0.40 8.43
CA TYR A 78 1.27 0.39 7.79
C TYR A 78 1.37 -0.73 6.76
N ALA A 79 2.19 -0.49 5.74
CA ALA A 79 2.61 -1.48 4.75
C ALA A 79 4.11 -1.37 4.54
N GLU A 80 4.78 -2.52 4.44
CA GLU A 80 6.23 -2.65 4.30
C GLU A 80 6.54 -3.51 3.08
N GLY A 81 7.66 -3.22 2.40
CA GLY A 81 8.07 -3.90 1.18
C GLY A 81 7.56 -3.23 -0.10
N LEU A 82 7.10 -1.98 -0.04
CA LEU A 82 6.65 -1.23 -1.21
C LEU A 82 7.85 -0.82 -2.07
N THR A 83 7.77 -1.01 -3.38
CA THR A 83 8.87 -0.72 -4.32
C THR A 83 8.43 0.22 -5.42
N ASP A 84 7.16 0.13 -5.81
CA ASP A 84 6.59 0.81 -6.96
C ASP A 84 5.39 1.65 -6.55
N PHE A 85 5.14 2.72 -7.30
CA PHE A 85 3.96 3.56 -7.16
C PHE A 85 3.44 4.06 -8.50
N GLU A 86 2.20 4.54 -8.46
CA GLU A 86 1.54 5.26 -9.52
C GLU A 86 0.53 6.23 -8.92
N PHE A 87 0.51 7.47 -9.40
CA PHE A 87 -0.60 8.38 -9.16
C PHE A 87 -1.41 8.43 -10.45
N ASN A 88 -2.59 7.84 -10.45
CA ASN A 88 -3.36 7.61 -11.67
C ASN A 88 -4.28 8.80 -12.02
N GLU A 89 -4.95 8.71 -13.17
CA GLU A 89 -5.87 9.73 -13.67
C GLU A 89 -7.11 9.95 -12.78
N ASN A 90 -7.43 8.99 -11.90
CA ASN A 90 -8.53 9.08 -10.95
C ASN A 90 -8.11 9.75 -9.61
N ASN A 91 -6.93 10.37 -9.57
CA ASN A 91 -6.33 10.93 -8.36
C ASN A 91 -6.17 9.90 -7.22
N GLN A 92 -5.70 8.70 -7.57
CA GLN A 92 -5.45 7.63 -6.61
C GLN A 92 -3.95 7.37 -6.51
N LEU A 93 -3.45 7.27 -5.28
CA LEU A 93 -2.08 6.84 -5.01
C LEU A 93 -2.10 5.32 -4.86
N LEU A 94 -1.50 4.65 -5.82
CA LEU A 94 -1.35 3.20 -5.81
C LEU A 94 0.11 2.88 -5.49
N MET A 95 0.37 2.09 -4.46
CA MET A 95 1.71 1.61 -4.12
C MET A 95 1.69 0.09 -4.00
N ALA A 96 2.73 -0.55 -4.50
CA ALA A 96 2.85 -2.00 -4.48
C ALA A 96 4.30 -2.45 -4.30
N GLY A 97 4.46 -3.64 -3.75
CA GLY A 97 5.70 -4.40 -3.68
C GLY A 97 5.53 -5.74 -4.37
N HIS A 98 6.51 -6.14 -5.16
CA HIS A 98 6.49 -7.38 -5.93
C HIS A 98 7.69 -8.27 -5.60
N ASP A 99 7.53 -9.58 -5.71
CA ASP A 99 8.63 -10.54 -5.60
C ASP A 99 9.51 -10.52 -6.87
N ALA A 100 10.55 -11.36 -6.89
CA ALA A 100 11.49 -11.46 -8.00
C ALA A 100 10.83 -11.92 -9.33
N ASP A 101 9.66 -12.56 -9.27
CA ASP A 101 8.88 -12.97 -10.44
C ASP A 101 7.84 -11.91 -10.84
N GLY A 102 7.82 -10.76 -10.17
CA GLY A 102 6.87 -9.67 -10.42
C GLY A 102 5.48 -9.91 -9.81
N ARG A 103 5.35 -10.87 -8.88
CA ARG A 103 4.05 -11.17 -8.24
C ARG A 103 3.84 -10.25 -7.06
N LEU A 104 2.61 -9.77 -6.89
CA LEU A 104 2.25 -8.89 -5.77
C LEU A 104 2.57 -9.57 -4.43
N MET A 105 3.24 -8.85 -3.53
CA MET A 105 3.43 -9.25 -2.13
C MET A 105 2.63 -8.35 -1.18
N VAL A 106 2.62 -7.05 -1.47
CA VAL A 106 1.97 -6.02 -0.66
C VAL A 106 1.42 -4.92 -1.55
N ALA A 107 0.26 -4.39 -1.21
CA ALA A 107 -0.30 -3.19 -1.79
C ALA A 107 -0.81 -2.26 -0.68
N MET A 108 -0.59 -0.95 -0.86
CA MET A 108 -1.29 0.10 -0.13
C MET A 108 -1.76 1.14 -1.12
N GLN A 109 -3.06 1.40 -1.13
CA GLN A 109 -3.68 2.33 -2.05
C GLN A 109 -4.54 3.33 -1.28
N LEU A 110 -4.53 4.59 -1.71
CA LEU A 110 -5.29 5.68 -1.12
C LEU A 110 -6.07 6.44 -2.19
N SER A 111 -7.30 6.82 -1.87
CA SER A 111 -8.17 7.63 -2.73
C SER A 111 -9.17 8.44 -1.89
N GLU A 112 -9.59 9.59 -2.39
CA GLU A 112 -10.70 10.35 -1.82
C GLU A 112 -12.07 9.72 -2.12
N THR A 113 -12.14 8.80 -3.09
CA THR A 113 -13.35 8.05 -3.46
C THR A 113 -13.16 6.54 -3.26
N PRO A 114 -14.24 5.76 -3.06
CA PRO A 114 -14.12 4.31 -2.96
C PRO A 114 -13.51 3.70 -4.22
N PHE A 115 -12.68 2.67 -4.06
CA PHE A 115 -12.20 1.85 -5.17
C PHE A 115 -13.33 0.96 -5.71
N ASN A 116 -13.54 1.00 -7.02
CA ASN A 116 -14.54 0.18 -7.73
C ASN A 116 -14.14 -1.31 -7.78
N TYR A 117 -15.11 -2.19 -8.05
CA TYR A 117 -14.90 -3.63 -8.27
C TYR A 117 -14.45 -3.94 -9.70
#